data_AF-A0A7W1AIE4-F1
#
_entry.id   AF-A0A7W1AIE4-F1
#
_cell.length_a   1.000
_cell.length_b   1.000
_cell.length_c   1.000
_cell.angle_alpha   90.00
_cell.angle_beta   90.00
_cell.angle_gamma   90.00
#
_symmetry.space_group_name_H-M   'P 1'
#
loop_
_entity.id
_entity.type
_entity.pdbx_description
1 polymer ?
#
loop_
_entity_poly.entity_id
_entity_poly.type
_entity_poly.pdbx_seq_one_letter_code
_entity_poly.pdbx_strand_id
1 'polypeptide(L)'
;MRSLDGATQAGVMLGTPGYMAPEQVRDAATVGFAADVYALGSTLFEILTNEPLHSRGMAALVSTTAGVDGSPAIRRPERTIAPELDALCVAALSTDPKRRPTASEIAERVEQFLDGDRDIAKRRALARAHVESARAALASGDSSQRAEAVRAAGHALAFDPESRDAANLITHLMFEPPRELPQALRTELVASEIVTQRRQSRVAAVSFLAIVAFLAVIGSKGVRSWEQWLALGALTSVMGLAAWRLSQRNPVSNEMLFVAAGNAVLACLLSRAFGSLILVPAVTCVMALSLMSYPQLVDRVKTVLAVVVAAWLLPVCLEYAGVIERTWLVTEGEIRSTSTLVEIGGIRTELVLVALNVGAIVVIGLFANALARTRRDAQRTLEIQAWHLRQLLPVAPETIHSPT
;
A
#
# COMPACT_ATOMS: atom_id res chain seq x y z
N MET A 1 38.91 -21.32 -90.55
CA MET A 1 37.49 -20.90 -90.65
C MET A 1 36.66 -22.05 -90.06
N ARG A 2 36.42 -22.02 -88.73
CA ARG A 2 35.57 -23.00 -88.02
C ARG A 2 34.16 -22.41 -87.98
N SER A 3 33.19 -23.12 -88.56
CA SER A 3 31.77 -22.75 -88.54
C SER A 3 31.29 -22.65 -87.10
N LEU A 4 30.71 -21.51 -86.74
CA LEU A 4 29.88 -21.34 -85.54
C LEU A 4 28.47 -21.75 -85.95
N ASP A 5 28.14 -23.02 -85.77
CA ASP A 5 26.77 -23.49 -85.90
C ASP A 5 26.02 -23.13 -84.62
N GLY A 6 25.39 -21.95 -84.65
CA GLY A 6 24.37 -21.55 -83.70
C GLY A 6 23.13 -22.42 -83.86
N ALA A 7 23.03 -23.45 -83.02
CA ALA A 7 21.80 -24.17 -82.78
C ALA A 7 21.52 -24.17 -81.28
N THR A 8 20.64 -23.28 -80.82
CA THR A 8 19.99 -23.40 -79.51
C THR A 8 19.16 -24.68 -79.49
N GLN A 9 19.56 -25.66 -78.68
CA GLN A 9 18.73 -26.84 -78.38
C GLN A 9 17.39 -26.39 -77.79
N ALA A 10 16.29 -26.83 -78.40
CA ALA A 10 14.97 -26.74 -77.79
C ALA A 10 14.97 -27.58 -76.49
N GLY A 11 14.74 -26.93 -75.35
CA GLY A 11 14.54 -27.61 -74.06
C GLY A 11 15.49 -27.22 -72.92
N VAL A 12 16.34 -26.20 -73.05
CA VAL A 12 17.10 -25.68 -71.89
C VAL A 12 16.14 -24.92 -70.97
N MET A 13 15.63 -25.63 -69.96
CA MET A 13 14.76 -25.07 -68.93
C MET A 13 15.58 -24.09 -68.08
N LEU A 14 15.25 -22.80 -68.15
CA LEU A 14 15.95 -21.74 -67.45
C LEU A 14 15.31 -21.52 -66.06
N GLY A 15 15.98 -21.99 -65.00
CA GLY A 15 15.63 -21.71 -63.60
C GLY A 15 15.88 -22.89 -62.65
N THR A 16 15.76 -22.65 -61.34
CA THR A 16 15.84 -23.71 -60.30
C THR A 16 14.45 -24.30 -60.08
N PRO A 17 14.17 -25.57 -60.46
CA PRO A 17 12.81 -26.13 -60.50
C PRO A 17 11.99 -25.98 -59.22
N GLY A 18 12.65 -25.97 -58.06
CA GLY A 18 12.01 -25.82 -56.74
C GLY A 18 11.42 -24.44 -56.43
N TYR A 19 11.75 -23.40 -57.22
CA TYR A 19 11.26 -22.02 -57.01
C TYR A 19 10.47 -21.48 -58.20
N MET A 20 10.30 -22.28 -59.26
CA MET A 20 9.57 -21.86 -60.45
C MET A 20 8.09 -21.68 -60.13
N ALA A 21 7.50 -20.61 -60.67
CA ALA A 21 6.07 -20.37 -60.56
C ALA A 21 5.26 -21.30 -61.49
N PRO A 22 4.01 -21.68 -61.15
CA PRO A 22 3.17 -22.55 -61.97
C PRO A 22 3.01 -22.11 -63.42
N GLU A 23 2.92 -20.80 -63.66
CA GLU A 23 2.85 -20.23 -65.00
C GLU A 23 4.17 -20.33 -65.78
N GLN A 24 5.33 -20.25 -65.11
CA GLN A 24 6.64 -20.45 -65.75
C GLN A 24 6.80 -21.89 -66.24
N VAL A 25 6.25 -22.85 -65.50
CA VAL A 25 6.28 -24.28 -65.86
C VAL A 25 5.34 -24.57 -67.05
N ARG A 26 4.21 -23.84 -67.13
CA ARG A 26 3.20 -24.04 -68.19
C ARG A 26 3.56 -23.34 -69.49
N ASP A 27 4.03 -22.10 -69.40
CA ASP A 27 4.42 -21.29 -70.56
C ASP A 27 5.51 -20.28 -70.17
N ALA A 28 6.75 -20.64 -70.48
CA ALA A 28 7.92 -19.80 -70.20
C ALA A 28 7.97 -18.51 -71.04
N ALA A 29 7.16 -18.37 -72.11
CA ALA A 29 7.17 -17.20 -72.98
C ALA A 29 6.30 -16.03 -72.46
N THR A 30 5.38 -16.28 -71.51
CA THR A 30 4.41 -15.29 -71.01
C THR A 30 4.61 -14.90 -69.54
N VAL A 31 5.84 -15.09 -69.04
CA VAL A 31 6.22 -14.85 -67.64
C VAL A 31 6.32 -13.35 -67.34
N GLY A 32 5.60 -12.90 -66.30
CA GLY A 32 5.68 -11.53 -65.78
C GLY A 32 6.20 -11.49 -64.33
N PHE A 33 6.24 -10.29 -63.75
CA PHE A 33 6.78 -10.02 -62.40
C PHE A 33 6.16 -10.88 -61.28
N ALA A 34 4.95 -11.39 -61.46
CA ALA A 34 4.29 -12.28 -60.50
C ALA A 34 5.03 -13.61 -60.29
N ALA A 35 5.87 -14.04 -61.23
CA ALA A 35 6.70 -15.22 -61.09
C ALA A 35 7.83 -15.02 -60.06
N ASP A 36 8.45 -13.84 -60.04
CA ASP A 36 9.47 -13.49 -59.04
C ASP A 36 8.85 -13.44 -57.63
N VAL A 37 7.59 -13.00 -57.53
CA VAL A 37 6.84 -13.03 -56.26
C VAL A 37 6.65 -14.46 -55.74
N TYR A 38 6.38 -15.42 -56.62
CA TYR A 38 6.25 -16.82 -56.23
C TYR A 38 7.59 -17.40 -55.76
N ALA A 39 8.69 -17.07 -56.44
CA ALA A 39 10.03 -17.47 -56.04
C ALA A 39 10.42 -16.86 -54.67
N LEU A 40 10.05 -15.58 -54.42
CA LEU A 40 10.23 -14.92 -53.14
C LEU A 40 9.38 -15.57 -52.03
N GLY A 41 8.12 -15.91 -52.32
CA GLY A 41 7.25 -16.66 -51.41
C GLY A 41 7.82 -18.04 -51.07
N SER A 42 8.40 -18.73 -52.05
CA SER A 42 9.04 -20.05 -51.86
C SER A 42 10.30 -19.93 -51.00
N THR A 43 11.06 -18.85 -51.18
CA THR A 43 12.24 -18.53 -50.36
C THR A 43 11.84 -18.21 -48.91
N LEU A 44 10.80 -17.38 -48.72
CA LEU A 44 10.29 -17.05 -47.40
C LEU A 44 9.76 -18.29 -46.67
N PHE A 45 9.02 -19.16 -47.37
CA PHE A 45 8.57 -20.44 -46.85
C PHE A 45 9.74 -21.30 -46.36
N GLU A 46 10.80 -21.41 -47.16
CA GLU A 46 11.99 -22.19 -46.79
C GLU A 46 12.73 -21.60 -45.60
N ILE A 47 12.83 -20.27 -45.49
CA ILE A 47 13.41 -19.59 -44.32
C ILE A 47 12.59 -19.91 -43.05
N LEU A 48 11.26 -19.88 -43.14
CA LEU A 48 10.39 -20.09 -41.97
C LEU A 48 10.33 -21.56 -41.53
N THR A 49 10.45 -22.49 -42.47
CA THR A 49 10.32 -23.94 -42.21
C THR A 49 11.66 -24.67 -42.09
N ASN A 50 12.77 -24.09 -42.56
CA ASN A 50 14.03 -24.75 -42.93
C ASN A 50 13.84 -25.93 -43.90
N GLU A 51 12.80 -25.93 -44.73
CA GLU A 51 12.54 -26.95 -45.74
C GLU A 51 12.07 -26.30 -47.04
N PRO A 52 12.59 -26.71 -48.22
CA PRO A 52 12.11 -26.16 -49.48
C PRO A 52 10.63 -26.49 -49.69
N LEU A 53 9.86 -25.56 -50.27
CA LEU A 53 8.43 -25.75 -50.56
C LEU A 53 8.19 -26.96 -51.49
N HIS A 54 9.05 -27.10 -52.49
CA HIS A 54 9.00 -28.19 -53.47
C HIS A 54 10.25 -29.06 -53.35
N SER A 55 10.08 -30.36 -53.60
CA SER A 55 11.21 -31.30 -53.70
C SER A 55 12.20 -30.85 -54.78
N ARG A 56 13.49 -31.19 -54.66
CA ARG A 56 14.49 -30.80 -55.66
C ARG A 56 14.38 -31.64 -56.93
N GLY A 57 14.81 -31.07 -58.06
CA GLY A 57 14.84 -31.75 -59.35
C GLY A 57 13.49 -31.72 -60.08
N MET A 58 13.30 -32.60 -61.07
CA MET A 58 12.17 -32.53 -62.00
C MET A 58 10.81 -32.80 -61.34
N ALA A 59 10.79 -33.47 -60.19
CA ALA A 59 9.59 -33.70 -59.39
C ALA A 59 8.98 -32.38 -58.86
N ALA A 60 9.78 -31.32 -58.70
CA ALA A 60 9.32 -29.99 -58.32
C ALA A 60 8.26 -29.44 -59.26
N LEU A 61 8.40 -29.69 -60.57
CA LEU A 61 7.50 -29.11 -61.58
C LEU A 61 6.08 -29.67 -61.49
N VAL A 62 5.99 -30.95 -61.13
CA VAL A 62 4.71 -31.64 -60.92
C VAL A 62 4.04 -31.07 -59.68
N SER A 63 4.77 -30.89 -58.57
CA SER A 63 4.20 -30.32 -57.35
C SER A 63 3.82 -28.84 -57.52
N THR A 64 4.65 -28.05 -58.21
CA THR A 64 4.35 -26.65 -58.54
C THR A 64 3.05 -26.52 -59.32
N THR A 65 2.84 -27.32 -60.36
CA THR A 65 1.63 -27.21 -61.21
C THR A 65 0.37 -27.80 -60.58
N ALA A 66 0.50 -28.80 -59.70
CA ALA A 66 -0.59 -29.40 -58.93
C ALA A 66 -1.15 -28.46 -57.84
N GLY A 67 -0.33 -27.51 -57.38
CA GLY A 67 -0.65 -26.67 -56.23
C GLY A 67 -0.30 -27.40 -54.93
N VAL A 68 0.44 -26.70 -54.06
CA VAL A 68 0.84 -27.20 -52.74
C VAL A 68 0.35 -26.22 -51.68
N ASP A 69 0.00 -26.72 -50.50
CA ASP A 69 -0.29 -25.85 -49.36
C ASP A 69 0.96 -25.04 -48.98
N GLY A 70 0.86 -23.74 -49.20
CA GLY A 70 1.90 -22.76 -48.97
C GLY A 70 1.92 -22.17 -47.57
N SER A 71 1.22 -22.76 -46.58
CA SER A 71 1.28 -22.36 -45.16
C SER A 71 2.47 -23.00 -44.43
N PRO A 72 3.51 -22.23 -44.04
CA PRO A 72 4.54 -22.69 -43.14
C PRO A 72 4.03 -23.26 -41.80
N ALA A 73 3.01 -22.65 -41.21
CA ALA A 73 2.47 -23.03 -39.90
C ALA A 73 1.81 -24.42 -39.93
N ILE A 74 1.18 -24.78 -41.04
CA ILE A 74 0.64 -26.14 -41.26
C ILE A 74 1.78 -27.13 -41.51
N ARG A 75 2.81 -26.74 -42.27
CA ARG A 75 3.95 -27.62 -42.59
C ARG A 75 4.81 -27.97 -41.36
N ARG A 76 4.96 -27.00 -40.45
CA ARG A 76 5.86 -27.05 -39.29
C ARG A 76 5.15 -26.49 -38.05
N PRO A 77 4.11 -27.16 -37.52
CA PRO A 77 3.34 -26.67 -36.38
C PRO A 77 4.16 -26.56 -35.08
N GLU A 78 5.30 -27.25 -35.00
CA GLU A 78 6.24 -27.17 -33.88
C GLU A 78 7.09 -25.89 -33.89
N ARG A 79 7.12 -25.14 -35.01
CA ARG A 79 7.81 -23.86 -35.10
C ARG A 79 6.82 -22.74 -34.82
N THR A 80 7.22 -21.80 -33.98
CA THR A 80 6.42 -20.59 -33.69
C THR A 80 6.52 -19.61 -34.86
N ILE A 81 5.71 -19.81 -35.89
CA ILE A 81 5.64 -18.96 -37.08
C ILE A 81 4.54 -17.92 -36.88
N ALA A 82 4.88 -16.64 -37.06
CA ALA A 82 3.93 -15.55 -36.88
C ALA A 82 2.79 -15.63 -37.93
N PRO A 83 1.51 -15.49 -37.53
CA PRO A 83 0.36 -15.57 -38.45
C PRO A 83 0.46 -14.60 -39.64
N GLU A 84 1.05 -13.42 -39.44
CA GLU A 84 1.21 -12.40 -40.46
C GLU A 84 2.18 -12.83 -41.57
N LEU A 85 3.24 -13.57 -41.21
CA LEU A 85 4.22 -14.14 -42.15
C LEU A 85 3.68 -15.41 -42.82
N ASP A 86 2.91 -16.22 -42.10
CA ASP A 86 2.22 -17.38 -42.67
C ASP A 86 1.22 -16.97 -43.76
N ALA A 87 0.37 -15.99 -43.45
CA ALA A 87 -0.59 -15.43 -44.41
C ALA A 87 0.10 -14.77 -45.61
N LEU A 88 1.27 -14.13 -45.40
CA LEU A 88 2.06 -13.57 -46.49
C LEU A 88 2.63 -14.65 -47.41
N CYS A 89 3.15 -15.74 -46.85
CA CYS A 89 3.60 -16.91 -47.63
C CYS A 89 2.48 -17.50 -48.46
N VAL A 90 1.31 -17.74 -47.85
CA VAL A 90 0.14 -18.28 -48.54
C VAL A 90 -0.29 -17.38 -49.70
N ALA A 91 -0.29 -16.06 -49.50
CA ALA A 91 -0.64 -15.10 -50.54
C ALA A 91 0.39 -15.06 -51.69
N ALA A 92 1.69 -15.05 -51.37
CA ALA A 92 2.77 -15.04 -52.37
C ALA A 92 2.82 -16.34 -53.20
N LEU A 93 2.41 -17.46 -52.60
CA LEU A 93 2.41 -18.80 -53.22
C LEU A 93 1.11 -19.16 -53.95
N SER A 94 0.22 -18.19 -54.19
CA SER A 94 -1.03 -18.44 -54.91
C SER A 94 -0.78 -19.02 -56.31
N THR A 95 -1.57 -20.01 -56.71
CA THR A 95 -1.49 -20.60 -58.06
C THR A 95 -1.98 -19.64 -59.14
N ASP A 96 -2.82 -18.66 -58.80
CA ASP A 96 -3.26 -17.58 -59.68
C ASP A 96 -2.30 -16.37 -59.54
N PRO A 97 -1.53 -16.02 -60.58
CA PRO A 97 -0.59 -14.89 -60.53
C PRO A 97 -1.27 -13.55 -60.18
N LYS A 98 -2.56 -13.38 -60.48
CA LYS A 98 -3.31 -12.14 -60.19
C LYS A 98 -3.69 -11.99 -58.72
N ARG A 99 -3.62 -13.07 -57.94
CA ARG A 99 -3.92 -13.07 -56.50
C ARG A 99 -2.68 -12.88 -55.63
N ARG A 100 -1.49 -12.91 -56.23
CA ARG A 100 -0.24 -12.69 -55.52
C ARG A 100 -0.08 -11.19 -55.23
N PRO A 101 0.44 -10.81 -54.05
CA PRO A 101 0.84 -9.45 -53.79
C PRO A 101 1.97 -9.01 -54.72
N THR A 102 2.23 -7.71 -54.79
CA THR A 102 3.42 -7.17 -55.44
C THR A 102 4.66 -7.40 -54.57
N ALA A 103 5.85 -7.33 -55.17
CA ALA A 103 7.10 -7.39 -54.42
C ALA A 103 7.22 -6.25 -53.37
N SER A 104 6.68 -5.05 -53.66
CA SER A 104 6.64 -3.93 -52.71
C SER A 104 5.78 -4.28 -51.49
N GLU A 105 4.59 -4.84 -51.72
CA GLU A 105 3.69 -5.25 -50.63
C GLU A 105 4.30 -6.37 -49.76
N ILE A 106 5.09 -7.28 -50.36
CA ILE A 106 5.85 -8.27 -49.57
C ILE A 106 6.91 -7.59 -48.71
N ALA A 107 7.71 -6.70 -49.30
CA ALA A 107 8.77 -5.99 -48.58
C ALA A 107 8.19 -5.18 -47.41
N GLU A 108 7.17 -4.37 -47.67
CA GLU A 108 6.49 -3.54 -46.67
C GLU A 108 5.94 -4.38 -45.51
N ARG A 109 5.31 -5.53 -45.80
CA ARG A 109 4.75 -6.41 -44.75
C ARG A 109 5.83 -7.11 -43.93
N VAL A 110 6.95 -7.50 -44.54
CA VAL A 110 8.09 -8.07 -43.80
C VAL A 110 8.75 -7.00 -42.95
N GLU A 111 8.96 -5.79 -43.48
CA GLU A 111 9.51 -4.66 -42.72
C GLU A 111 8.64 -4.30 -41.52
N GLN A 112 7.32 -4.21 -41.72
CA GLN A 112 6.36 -3.94 -40.64
C GLN A 112 6.44 -5.00 -39.52
N PHE A 113 6.58 -6.28 -39.87
CA PHE A 113 6.76 -7.36 -38.90
C PHE A 113 8.08 -7.19 -38.12
N LEU A 114 9.18 -6.94 -38.83
CA LEU A 114 10.51 -6.78 -38.21
C LEU A 114 10.57 -5.54 -37.30
N ASP A 115 9.91 -4.45 -37.68
CA ASP A 115 9.85 -3.25 -36.85
C ASP A 115 9.05 -3.49 -35.56
N GLY A 116 7.95 -4.25 -35.64
CA GLY A 116 7.21 -4.69 -34.45
C GLY A 116 8.05 -5.51 -33.47
N ASP A 117 8.82 -6.48 -33.97
CA ASP A 117 9.70 -7.31 -33.13
C ASP A 117 10.85 -6.50 -32.51
N ARG A 118 11.46 -5.60 -33.29
CA ARG A 118 12.49 -4.67 -32.79
C ARG A 118 11.97 -3.76 -31.70
N ASP A 119 10.74 -3.25 -31.84
CA ASP A 119 10.11 -2.42 -30.82
C ASP A 119 9.88 -3.18 -29.52
N ILE A 120 9.42 -4.44 -29.59
CA ILE A 120 9.28 -5.31 -28.42
C ILE A 120 10.65 -5.55 -27.76
N ALA A 121 11.67 -5.91 -28.53
CA ALA A 121 13.01 -6.15 -28.02
C ALA A 121 13.60 -4.90 -27.33
N LYS A 122 13.38 -3.72 -27.93
CA LYS A 122 13.82 -2.43 -27.36
C LYS A 122 13.10 -2.11 -26.05
N ARG A 123 11.78 -2.30 -25.99
CA ARG A 123 11.01 -2.13 -24.74
C ARG A 123 11.50 -3.06 -23.64
N ARG A 124 11.73 -4.34 -23.94
CA ARG A 124 12.31 -5.31 -22.99
C ARG A 124 13.73 -4.93 -22.54
N ALA A 125 14.55 -4.34 -23.40
CA ALA A 125 15.87 -3.85 -23.04
C ALA A 125 15.78 -2.63 -22.08
N LEU A 126 14.89 -1.68 -22.37
CA LEU A 126 14.63 -0.53 -21.49
C LEU A 126 14.09 -0.98 -20.13
N ALA A 127 13.15 -1.93 -20.11
CA ALA A 127 12.62 -2.49 -18.87
C ALA A 127 13.73 -3.09 -18.00
N ARG A 128 14.63 -3.89 -18.60
CA ARG A 128 15.79 -4.46 -17.89
C ARG A 128 16.72 -3.38 -17.34
N ALA A 129 17.02 -2.33 -18.10
CA ALA A 129 17.84 -1.21 -17.63
C ALA A 129 17.21 -0.50 -16.42
N HIS A 130 15.89 -0.32 -16.43
CA HIS A 130 15.16 0.24 -15.29
C HIS A 130 15.16 -0.66 -14.06
N VAL A 131 15.05 -1.99 -14.22
CA VAL A 131 15.19 -2.95 -13.11
C VAL A 131 16.57 -2.84 -12.48
N GLU A 132 17.63 -2.79 -13.27
CA GLU A 132 19.00 -2.68 -12.75
C GLU A 132 19.25 -1.34 -12.05
N SER A 133 18.73 -0.24 -12.59
CA SER A 133 18.75 1.08 -11.92
C SER A 133 18.04 1.03 -10.56
N ALA A 134 16.86 0.41 -10.50
CA ALA A 134 16.11 0.27 -9.25
C ALA A 134 16.85 -0.60 -8.21
N ARG A 135 17.50 -1.69 -8.64
CA ARG A 135 18.34 -2.53 -7.79
C ARG A 135 19.57 -1.79 -7.27
N ALA A 136 20.22 -1.00 -8.12
CA ALA A 136 21.35 -0.16 -7.72
C ALA A 136 20.96 0.90 -6.68
N ALA A 137 19.81 1.56 -6.88
CA ALA A 137 19.26 2.51 -5.91
C ALA A 137 18.97 1.85 -4.56
N LEU A 138 18.43 0.62 -4.55
CA LEU A 138 18.22 -0.15 -3.31
C LEU A 138 19.52 -0.59 -2.65
N ALA A 139 20.52 -0.98 -3.43
CA ALA A 139 21.83 -1.41 -2.92
C ALA A 139 22.59 -0.28 -2.20
N SER A 140 22.30 0.99 -2.53
CA SER A 140 22.87 2.15 -1.83
C SER A 140 22.50 2.18 -0.34
N GLY A 141 21.38 1.56 0.06
CA GLY A 141 20.86 1.60 1.42
C GLY A 141 20.25 2.96 1.83
N ASP A 142 20.27 3.96 0.95
CA ASP A 142 19.73 5.29 1.21
C ASP A 142 18.19 5.30 1.04
N SER A 143 17.49 5.65 2.12
CA SER A 143 16.03 5.73 2.11
C SER A 143 15.51 6.84 1.19
N SER A 144 16.33 7.85 0.86
CA SER A 144 16.00 8.90 -0.11
C SER A 144 15.90 8.37 -1.54
N GLN A 145 16.70 7.34 -1.86
CA GLN A 145 16.74 6.71 -3.18
C GLN A 145 15.66 5.63 -3.35
N ARG A 146 14.95 5.25 -2.28
CA ARG A 146 13.84 4.30 -2.38
C ARG A 146 12.72 4.81 -3.31
N ALA A 147 12.44 6.12 -3.29
CA ALA A 147 11.46 6.71 -4.21
C ALA A 147 11.89 6.57 -5.67
N GLU A 148 13.19 6.70 -5.95
CA GLU A 148 13.74 6.47 -7.28
C GLU A 148 13.64 4.99 -7.67
N ALA A 149 13.94 4.07 -6.76
CA ALA A 149 13.77 2.64 -6.98
C ALA A 149 12.31 2.27 -7.32
N VAL A 150 11.32 2.87 -6.63
CA VAL A 150 9.90 2.67 -6.93
C VAL A 150 9.54 3.21 -8.32
N ARG A 151 10.00 4.41 -8.68
CA ARG A 151 9.76 4.98 -10.02
C ARG A 151 10.38 4.13 -11.11
N ALA A 152 11.64 3.72 -10.94
CA ALA A 152 12.35 2.88 -11.89
C ALA A 152 11.68 1.50 -12.03
N ALA A 153 11.25 0.86 -10.94
CA ALA A 153 10.48 -0.38 -11.00
C ALA A 153 9.12 -0.20 -11.72
N GLY A 154 8.44 0.92 -11.49
CA GLY A 154 7.20 1.28 -12.20
C GLY A 154 7.42 1.48 -13.71
N HIS A 155 8.49 2.20 -14.10
CA HIS A 155 8.87 2.35 -15.51
C HIS A 155 9.21 1.01 -16.15
N ALA A 156 9.92 0.13 -15.45
CA ALA A 156 10.22 -1.20 -15.95
C ALA A 156 8.95 -2.00 -16.28
N LEU A 157 7.95 -1.97 -15.38
CA LEU A 157 6.66 -2.63 -15.59
C LEU A 157 5.84 -1.98 -16.72
N ALA A 158 5.95 -0.66 -16.90
CA ALA A 158 5.30 0.05 -18.00
C ALA A 158 5.89 -0.29 -19.37
N PHE A 159 7.21 -0.52 -19.44
CA PHE A 159 7.87 -0.95 -20.68
C PHE A 159 7.66 -2.43 -21.00
N ASP A 160 7.65 -3.29 -19.98
CA ASP A 160 7.43 -4.73 -20.11
C ASP A 160 6.52 -5.25 -19.00
N PRO A 161 5.19 -5.25 -19.21
CA PRO A 161 4.22 -5.73 -18.22
C PRO A 161 4.37 -7.21 -17.85
N GLU A 162 5.02 -8.01 -18.72
CA GLU A 162 5.27 -9.44 -18.50
C GLU A 162 6.56 -9.70 -17.71
N SER A 163 7.33 -8.65 -17.39
CA SER A 163 8.58 -8.76 -16.66
C SER A 163 8.36 -9.20 -15.21
N ARG A 164 8.70 -10.47 -14.93
CA ARG A 164 8.68 -11.04 -13.57
C ARG A 164 9.60 -10.29 -12.61
N ASP A 165 10.76 -9.84 -13.09
CA ASP A 165 11.71 -9.09 -12.27
C ASP A 165 11.15 -7.75 -11.83
N ALA A 166 10.51 -7.00 -12.74
CA ALA A 166 9.87 -5.72 -12.42
C ALA A 166 8.68 -5.92 -11.46
N ALA A 167 7.85 -6.94 -11.71
CA ALA A 167 6.71 -7.29 -10.86
C ALA A 167 7.14 -7.69 -9.44
N ASN A 168 8.17 -8.51 -9.30
CA ASN A 168 8.71 -8.90 -7.99
C ASN A 168 9.31 -7.70 -7.26
N LEU A 169 10.02 -6.83 -7.97
CA LEU A 169 10.67 -5.67 -7.38
C LEU A 169 9.65 -4.66 -6.86
N ILE A 170 8.62 -4.32 -7.64
CA ILE A 170 7.58 -3.40 -7.19
C ILE A 170 6.78 -3.99 -6.02
N THR A 171 6.50 -5.30 -6.06
CA THR A 171 5.82 -6.02 -4.97
C THR A 171 6.64 -5.93 -3.68
N HIS A 172 7.93 -6.23 -3.74
CA HIS A 172 8.83 -6.15 -2.60
C HIS A 172 8.94 -4.71 -2.06
N LEU A 173 9.07 -3.73 -2.94
CA LEU A 173 9.11 -2.31 -2.58
C LEU A 173 7.83 -1.82 -1.90
N MET A 174 6.68 -2.35 -2.29
CA MET A 174 5.38 -1.99 -1.73
C MET A 174 5.13 -2.62 -0.35
N PHE A 175 5.65 -3.82 -0.09
CA PHE A 175 5.40 -4.53 1.16
C PHE A 175 6.48 -4.37 2.22
N GLU A 176 7.72 -4.04 1.83
CA GLU A 176 8.77 -3.83 2.81
C GLU A 176 8.80 -2.37 3.28
N PRO A 177 8.61 -2.09 4.57
CA PRO A 177 8.68 -0.72 5.06
C PRO A 177 10.12 -0.18 4.93
N PRO A 178 10.31 1.10 4.60
CA PRO A 178 11.64 1.70 4.58
C PRO A 178 12.27 1.65 5.98
N ARG A 179 13.58 1.42 6.05
CA ARG A 179 14.33 1.38 7.31
C ARG A 179 14.28 2.73 8.04
N GLU A 180 14.33 3.83 7.29
CA GLU A 180 14.14 5.18 7.80
C GLU A 180 12.89 5.80 7.20
N LEU A 181 12.05 6.38 8.06
CA LEU A 181 10.86 7.10 7.64
C LEU A 181 11.26 8.33 6.80
N PRO A 182 10.83 8.43 5.52
CA PRO A 182 11.09 9.60 4.69
C PRO A 182 10.58 10.87 5.36
N GLN A 183 11.27 11.99 5.14
CA GLN A 183 10.93 13.26 5.80
C GLN A 183 9.50 13.73 5.48
N ALA A 184 9.03 13.52 4.23
CA ALA A 184 7.66 13.82 3.83
C ALA A 184 6.65 13.02 4.66
N LEU A 185 6.85 11.69 4.78
CA LEU A 185 5.98 10.82 5.58
C LEU A 185 6.03 11.17 7.06
N ARG A 186 7.22 11.51 7.60
CA ARG A 186 7.36 11.99 8.98
C ARG A 186 6.51 13.23 9.24
N THR A 187 6.53 14.18 8.29
CA THR A 187 5.75 15.42 8.40
C THR A 187 4.25 15.14 8.39
N GLU A 188 3.81 14.22 7.53
CA GLU A 188 2.41 13.82 7.44
C GLU A 188 1.94 13.04 8.68
N LEU A 189 2.78 12.16 9.23
CA LEU A 189 2.51 11.46 10.49
C LEU A 189 2.34 12.44 11.65
N VAL A 190 3.25 13.42 11.79
CA VAL A 190 3.13 14.47 12.81
C VAL A 190 1.84 15.29 12.62
N ALA A 191 1.48 15.62 11.38
CA ALA A 191 0.23 16.32 11.09
C ALA A 191 -1.00 15.50 11.50
N SER A 192 -1.01 14.20 11.22
CA SER A 192 -2.08 13.28 11.61
C SER A 192 -2.19 13.09 13.12
N GLU A 193 -1.06 12.99 13.81
CA GLU A 193 -0.99 12.96 15.28
C GLU A 193 -1.59 14.22 15.91
N ILE A 194 -1.29 15.41 15.37
CA ILE A 194 -1.87 16.68 15.83
C ILE A 194 -3.40 16.67 15.68
N VAL A 195 -3.93 16.16 14.58
CA VAL A 195 -5.40 16.08 14.37
C VAL A 195 -6.04 15.16 15.41
N THR A 196 -5.46 13.99 15.63
CA THR A 196 -5.92 13.02 16.64
C THR A 196 -5.87 13.62 18.05
N GLN A 197 -4.76 14.27 18.38
CA GLN A 197 -4.56 14.93 19.67
C GLN A 197 -5.59 16.05 19.89
N ARG A 198 -5.84 16.92 18.91
CA ARG A 198 -6.85 17.98 19.03
C ARG A 198 -8.24 17.41 19.34
N ARG A 199 -8.64 16.32 18.67
CA ARG A 199 -9.93 15.66 18.92
C ARG A 199 -10.00 15.12 20.35
N GLN A 200 -8.94 14.48 20.83
CA GLN A 200 -8.84 14.01 22.22
C GLN A 200 -8.89 15.17 23.22
N SER A 201 -8.18 16.27 22.97
CA SER A 201 -8.19 17.46 23.84
C SER A 201 -9.57 18.13 23.92
N ARG A 202 -10.40 18.09 22.86
CA ARG A 202 -11.80 18.54 22.94
C ARG A 202 -12.62 17.67 23.88
N VAL A 203 -12.49 16.35 23.77
CA VAL A 203 -13.19 15.41 24.67
C VAL A 203 -12.75 15.65 26.12
N ALA A 204 -11.44 15.79 26.36
CA ALA A 204 -10.90 16.10 27.67
C ALA A 204 -11.41 17.44 28.23
N ALA A 205 -11.50 18.50 27.41
CA ALA A 205 -12.05 19.78 27.82
C ALA A 205 -13.52 19.67 28.25
N VAL A 206 -14.34 18.92 27.51
CA VAL A 206 -15.73 18.63 27.88
C VAL A 206 -15.80 17.82 29.18
N SER A 207 -14.90 16.86 29.39
CA SER A 207 -14.81 16.09 30.63
C SER A 207 -14.46 16.99 31.83
N PHE A 208 -13.51 17.92 31.70
CA PHE A 208 -13.19 18.87 32.76
C PHE A 208 -14.35 19.82 33.06
N LEU A 209 -15.08 20.28 32.04
CA LEU A 209 -16.29 21.09 32.24
C LEU A 209 -17.35 20.33 33.04
N ALA A 210 -17.53 19.03 32.79
CA ALA A 210 -18.44 18.18 33.56
C ALA A 210 -17.99 18.07 35.03
N ILE A 211 -16.68 17.97 35.30
CA ILE A 211 -16.14 17.96 36.67
C ILE A 211 -16.40 19.32 37.37
N VAL A 212 -16.21 20.45 36.69
CA VAL A 212 -16.49 21.78 37.25
C VAL A 212 -17.99 21.94 37.57
N ALA A 213 -18.87 21.55 36.65
CA ALA A 213 -20.32 21.56 36.88
C ALA A 213 -20.71 20.68 38.09
N PHE A 214 -20.06 19.53 38.22
CA PHE A 214 -20.25 18.64 39.36
C PHE A 214 -19.79 19.27 40.69
N LEU A 215 -18.63 19.93 40.70
CA LEU A 215 -18.15 20.65 41.89
C LEU A 215 -19.11 21.77 42.31
N ALA A 216 -19.73 22.47 41.35
CA ALA A 216 -20.76 23.47 41.64
C ALA A 216 -22.00 22.86 42.31
N VAL A 217 -22.46 21.69 41.84
CA VAL A 217 -23.57 20.95 42.47
C VAL A 217 -23.21 20.53 43.89
N ILE A 218 -22.00 20.02 44.12
CA ILE A 218 -21.52 19.71 45.48
C ILE A 218 -21.47 20.96 46.35
N GLY A 219 -20.94 22.07 45.82
CA GLY A 219 -20.77 23.32 46.55
C GLY A 219 -22.09 23.84 47.12
N SER A 220 -23.19 23.63 46.40
CA SER A 220 -24.54 24.01 46.84
C SER A 220 -25.04 23.26 48.09
N LYS A 221 -24.43 22.13 48.47
CA LYS A 221 -24.84 21.30 49.62
C LYS A 221 -24.13 21.62 50.93
N GLY A 222 -23.23 22.61 50.94
CA GLY A 222 -22.42 22.96 52.09
C GLY A 222 -21.02 22.35 51.99
N VAL A 223 -20.02 23.22 51.85
CA VAL A 223 -18.61 22.83 51.77
C VAL A 223 -17.98 22.98 53.15
N ARG A 224 -17.32 21.92 53.63
CA ARG A 224 -16.61 21.95 54.92
C ARG A 224 -15.30 22.72 54.85
N SER A 225 -14.59 22.61 53.73
CA SER A 225 -13.31 23.28 53.50
C SER A 225 -13.36 24.08 52.21
N TRP A 226 -13.56 25.40 52.34
CA TRP A 226 -13.61 26.32 51.20
C TRP A 226 -12.29 26.36 50.43
N GLU A 227 -11.16 26.20 51.13
CA GLU A 227 -9.82 26.17 50.54
C GLU A 227 -9.65 25.00 49.56
N GLN A 228 -10.02 23.78 49.97
CA GLN A 228 -9.91 22.59 49.12
C GLN A 228 -10.87 22.66 47.94
N TRP A 229 -12.09 23.18 48.16
CA TRP A 229 -13.09 23.30 47.10
C TRP A 229 -12.67 24.32 46.04
N LEU A 230 -12.16 25.49 46.46
CA LEU A 230 -11.63 26.50 45.55
C LEU A 230 -10.38 26.00 44.81
N ALA A 231 -9.47 25.30 45.51
CA ALA A 231 -8.28 24.72 44.88
C ALA A 231 -8.63 23.68 43.80
N LEU A 232 -9.59 22.79 44.08
CA LEU A 232 -10.04 21.77 43.15
C LEU A 232 -10.78 22.39 41.94
N GLY A 233 -11.66 23.36 42.19
CA GLY A 233 -12.36 24.12 41.15
C GLY A 233 -11.40 24.92 40.26
N ALA A 234 -10.41 25.59 40.86
CA ALA A 234 -9.39 26.35 40.12
C ALA A 234 -8.52 25.43 39.26
N LEU A 235 -8.00 24.34 39.82
CA LEU A 235 -7.15 23.40 39.08
C LEU A 235 -7.89 22.75 37.92
N THR A 236 -9.11 22.25 38.16
CA THR A 236 -9.93 21.63 37.09
C THR A 236 -10.31 22.62 36.00
N SER A 237 -10.60 23.88 36.35
CA SER A 237 -10.84 24.95 35.38
C SER A 237 -9.60 25.28 34.55
N VAL A 238 -8.43 25.36 35.20
CA VAL A 238 -7.14 25.58 34.52
C VAL A 238 -6.80 24.42 33.58
N MET A 239 -7.00 23.18 34.02
CA MET A 239 -6.80 21.99 33.18
C MET A 239 -7.78 21.95 32.01
N GLY A 240 -9.06 22.30 32.23
CA GLY A 240 -10.07 22.41 31.18
C GLY A 240 -9.73 23.49 30.16
N LEU A 241 -9.27 24.65 30.60
CA LEU A 241 -8.82 25.72 29.72
C LEU A 241 -7.57 25.32 28.94
N ALA A 242 -6.61 24.64 29.57
CA ALA A 242 -5.43 24.10 28.90
C ALA A 242 -5.82 23.07 27.82
N ALA A 243 -6.71 22.12 28.15
CA ALA A 243 -7.24 21.14 27.19
C ALA A 243 -7.98 21.82 26.03
N TRP A 244 -8.77 22.86 26.30
CA TRP A 244 -9.45 23.63 25.26
C TRP A 244 -8.46 24.39 24.37
N ARG A 245 -7.42 25.02 24.93
CA ARG A 245 -6.35 25.67 24.16
C ARG A 245 -5.60 24.68 23.28
N LEU A 246 -5.23 23.51 23.83
CA LEU A 246 -4.60 22.40 23.10
C LEU A 246 -5.48 21.88 21.97
N SER A 247 -6.81 21.99 22.10
CA SER A 247 -7.74 21.60 21.04
C SER A 247 -7.78 22.55 19.84
N GLN A 248 -7.26 23.77 19.99
CA GLN A 248 -7.26 24.83 18.97
C GLN A 248 -5.89 25.10 18.37
N ARG A 249 -4.81 24.78 19.08
CA ARG A 249 -3.44 25.11 18.68
C ARG A 249 -2.56 23.86 18.56
N ASN A 250 -1.34 24.04 18.08
CA ASN A 250 -0.35 22.96 18.08
C ASN A 250 0.31 22.91 19.47
N PRO A 251 0.33 21.75 20.11
CA PRO A 251 0.92 21.58 21.43
C PRO A 251 2.43 21.81 21.38
N VAL A 252 2.96 22.59 22.32
CA VAL A 252 4.41 22.64 22.59
C VAL A 252 4.76 21.71 23.74
N SER A 253 5.98 21.15 23.75
CA SER A 253 6.41 20.11 24.71
C SER A 253 6.14 20.47 26.18
N ASN A 254 6.31 21.75 26.55
CA ASN A 254 6.08 22.24 27.92
C ASN A 254 4.62 22.15 28.36
N GLU A 255 3.65 22.27 27.44
CA GLU A 255 2.22 22.15 27.76
C GLU A 255 1.85 20.73 28.15
N MET A 256 2.57 19.72 27.66
CA MET A 256 2.32 18.32 27.98
C MET A 256 2.85 17.94 29.36
N LEU A 257 4.01 18.49 29.74
CA LEU A 257 4.50 18.39 31.11
C LEU A 257 3.52 19.06 32.09
N PHE A 258 2.97 20.22 31.72
CA PHE A 258 1.94 20.91 32.50
C PHE A 258 0.68 20.05 32.67
N VAL A 259 0.21 19.38 31.61
CA VAL A 259 -0.95 18.47 31.69
C VAL A 259 -0.66 17.27 32.59
N ALA A 260 0.52 16.67 32.50
CA ALA A 260 0.91 15.55 33.37
C ALA A 260 1.01 15.97 34.84
N ALA A 261 1.68 17.09 35.12
CA ALA A 261 1.79 17.64 36.47
C ALA A 261 0.43 18.04 37.05
N GLY A 262 -0.42 18.69 36.25
CA GLY A 262 -1.78 19.06 36.65
C GLY A 262 -2.63 17.85 37.02
N ASN A 263 -2.53 16.75 36.25
CA ASN A 263 -3.19 15.49 36.59
C ASN A 263 -2.65 14.89 37.89
N ALA A 264 -1.33 14.91 38.12
CA ALA A 264 -0.77 14.44 39.39
C ALA A 264 -1.27 15.25 40.60
N VAL A 265 -1.30 16.58 40.49
CA VAL A 265 -1.83 17.46 41.56
C VAL A 265 -3.32 17.22 41.76
N LEU A 266 -4.08 17.05 40.68
CA LEU A 266 -5.52 16.77 40.75
C LEU A 266 -5.79 15.44 41.46
N ALA A 267 -4.99 14.40 41.21
CA ALA A 267 -5.06 13.14 41.94
C ALA A 267 -4.80 13.33 43.46
N CYS A 268 -3.77 14.08 43.84
CA CYS A 268 -3.49 14.39 45.24
C CYS A 268 -4.66 15.12 45.93
N LEU A 269 -5.24 16.13 45.27
CA LEU A 269 -6.37 16.89 45.83
C LEU A 269 -7.62 16.04 45.96
N LEU A 270 -7.91 15.19 44.97
CA LEU A 270 -9.03 14.26 45.02
C LEU A 270 -8.85 13.22 46.13
N SER A 271 -7.63 12.73 46.37
CA SER A 271 -7.32 11.79 47.48
C SER A 271 -7.71 12.39 48.80
N ARG A 272 -7.42 13.68 48.99
CA ARG A 272 -7.77 14.39 50.22
C ARG A 272 -9.28 14.62 50.33
N ALA A 273 -9.93 15.02 49.23
CA ALA A 273 -11.33 15.41 49.25
C ALA A 273 -12.31 14.25 49.52
N PHE A 274 -12.06 13.08 48.92
CA PHE A 274 -13.01 11.95 48.92
C PHE A 274 -12.45 10.67 49.54
N GLY A 275 -11.26 10.72 50.13
CA GLY A 275 -10.56 9.56 50.68
C GLY A 275 -9.75 8.80 49.63
N SER A 276 -8.53 8.42 50.00
CA SER A 276 -7.50 7.90 49.09
C SER A 276 -7.75 6.48 48.57
N LEU A 277 -8.57 5.66 49.24
CA LEU A 277 -8.66 4.22 48.98
C LEU A 277 -9.92 3.76 48.21
N ILE A 278 -10.95 4.60 48.07
CA ILE A 278 -12.23 4.18 47.47
C ILE A 278 -12.36 4.71 46.03
N LEU A 279 -12.39 6.03 45.85
CA LEU A 279 -12.69 6.63 44.55
C LEU A 279 -11.43 6.91 43.72
N VAL A 280 -10.35 7.31 44.40
CA VAL A 280 -9.17 7.85 43.71
C VAL A 280 -8.39 6.84 42.87
N PRO A 281 -8.21 5.57 43.27
CA PRO A 281 -7.56 4.60 42.42
C PRO A 281 -8.25 4.48 41.05
N ALA A 282 -9.59 4.42 41.05
CA ALA A 282 -10.37 4.38 39.82
C ALA A 282 -10.15 5.64 38.96
N VAL A 283 -10.20 6.83 39.56
CA VAL A 283 -9.96 8.10 38.85
C VAL A 283 -8.54 8.20 38.31
N THR A 284 -7.53 7.78 39.08
CA THR A 284 -6.13 7.78 38.64
C THR A 284 -5.88 6.84 37.46
N CYS A 285 -6.59 5.71 37.36
CA CYS A 285 -6.57 4.86 36.17
C CYS A 285 -7.07 5.60 34.93
N VAL A 286 -8.14 6.40 35.05
CA VAL A 286 -8.65 7.24 33.95
C VAL A 286 -7.65 8.29 33.54
N MET A 287 -7.02 8.94 34.52
CA MET A 287 -6.00 9.96 34.28
C MET A 287 -4.78 9.36 33.59
N ALA A 288 -4.33 8.18 34.02
CA ALA A 288 -3.28 7.44 33.35
C ALA A 288 -3.66 7.09 31.91
N LEU A 289 -4.87 6.56 31.68
CA LEU A 289 -5.37 6.26 30.33
C LEU A 289 -5.42 7.52 29.44
N SER A 290 -5.83 8.65 30.02
CA SER A 290 -5.86 9.95 29.34
C SER A 290 -4.45 10.48 29.01
N LEU A 291 -3.48 10.30 29.91
CA LEU A 291 -2.08 10.66 29.65
C LEU A 291 -1.44 9.75 28.60
N MET A 292 -1.81 8.47 28.58
CA MET A 292 -1.32 7.50 27.60
C MET A 292 -1.91 7.69 26.20
N SER A 293 -2.95 8.52 26.04
CA SER A 293 -3.47 8.84 24.70
C SER A 293 -2.59 9.81 23.92
N TYR A 294 -1.63 10.46 24.58
CA TYR A 294 -0.67 11.38 23.96
C TYR A 294 0.54 10.61 23.39
N PRO A 295 0.84 10.72 22.09
CA PRO A 295 1.92 9.97 21.43
C PRO A 295 3.28 10.07 22.12
N GLN A 296 3.65 11.28 22.58
CA GLN A 296 4.95 11.55 23.23
C GLN A 296 5.12 10.84 24.58
N LEU A 297 4.02 10.45 25.22
CA LEU A 297 4.02 9.79 26.53
C LEU A 297 3.91 8.27 26.41
N VAL A 298 3.49 7.75 25.24
CA VAL A 298 3.40 6.31 24.96
C VAL A 298 4.75 5.62 25.16
N ASP A 299 5.83 6.22 24.65
CA ASP A 299 7.19 5.67 24.78
C ASP A 299 7.73 5.75 26.23
N ARG A 300 7.10 6.58 27.08
CA ARG A 300 7.48 6.81 28.48
C ARG A 300 6.46 6.23 29.47
N VAL A 301 5.74 5.18 29.08
CA VAL A 301 4.65 4.59 29.87
C VAL A 301 5.04 4.29 31.32
N LYS A 302 6.27 3.80 31.55
CA LYS A 302 6.79 3.47 32.89
C LYS A 302 6.90 4.72 33.77
N THR A 303 7.39 5.82 33.21
CA THR A 303 7.54 7.09 33.91
C THR A 303 6.19 7.70 34.23
N VAL A 304 5.24 7.67 33.28
CA VAL A 304 3.88 8.17 33.51
C VAL A 304 3.18 7.37 34.62
N LEU A 305 3.27 6.04 34.57
CA LEU A 305 2.69 5.18 35.59
C LEU A 305 3.33 5.45 36.96
N ALA A 306 4.66 5.58 37.02
CA ALA A 306 5.36 5.90 38.26
C ALA A 306 4.90 7.24 38.85
N VAL A 307 4.71 8.27 38.03
CA VAL A 307 4.22 9.59 38.48
C VAL A 307 2.79 9.50 38.99
N VAL A 308 1.89 8.81 38.28
CA VAL A 308 0.48 8.66 38.70
C VAL A 308 0.39 7.86 40.00
N VAL A 309 1.14 6.76 40.11
CA VAL A 309 1.19 5.94 41.33
C VAL A 309 1.79 6.74 42.49
N ALA A 310 2.87 7.49 42.27
CA ALA A 310 3.47 8.34 43.29
C ALA A 310 2.50 9.45 43.74
N ALA A 311 1.75 10.06 42.83
CA ALA A 311 0.73 11.05 43.14
C ALA A 311 -0.40 10.48 44.02
N TRP A 312 -0.78 9.22 43.81
CA TRP A 312 -1.74 8.54 44.67
C TRP A 312 -1.14 8.12 46.02
N LEU A 313 0.07 7.57 46.03
CA LEU A 313 0.75 7.09 47.24
C LEU A 313 1.17 8.23 48.19
N LEU A 314 1.55 9.39 47.66
CA LEU A 314 2.08 10.50 48.46
C LEU A 314 1.10 10.94 49.57
N PRO A 315 -0.19 11.24 49.29
CA PRO A 315 -1.18 11.50 50.34
C PRO A 315 -1.32 10.35 51.35
N VAL A 316 -1.36 9.10 50.87
CA VAL A 316 -1.50 7.90 51.72
C VAL A 316 -0.33 7.79 52.72
N CYS A 317 0.89 7.97 52.23
CA CYS A 317 2.09 7.94 53.06
C CYS A 317 2.10 9.08 54.08
N LEU A 318 1.68 10.29 53.70
CA LEU A 318 1.60 11.44 54.61
C LEU A 318 0.53 11.25 55.70
N GLU A 319 -0.61 10.64 55.38
CA GLU A 319 -1.64 10.27 56.35
C GLU A 319 -1.16 9.20 57.33
N TYR A 320 -0.42 8.20 56.82
CA TYR A 320 0.13 7.13 57.65
C TYR A 320 1.20 7.67 58.61
N ALA A 321 2.07 8.56 58.13
CA ALA A 321 3.08 9.24 58.92
C ALA A 321 2.51 10.27 59.92
N GLY A 322 1.20 10.56 59.87
CA GLY A 322 0.55 11.52 60.76
C GLY A 322 0.88 12.98 60.45
N VAL A 323 1.41 13.28 59.26
CA VAL A 323 1.71 14.65 58.80
C VAL A 323 0.42 15.39 58.44
N ILE A 324 -0.57 14.67 57.92
CA ILE A 324 -1.90 15.19 57.57
C ILE A 324 -3.00 14.34 58.23
N GLU A 325 -4.19 14.92 58.39
CA GLU A 325 -5.35 14.24 58.97
C GLU A 325 -5.73 12.98 58.17
N ARG A 326 -6.06 11.91 58.89
CA ARG A 326 -6.44 10.64 58.27
C ARG A 326 -7.83 10.75 57.63
N THR A 327 -7.90 10.42 56.34
CA THR A 327 -9.18 10.33 55.60
C THR A 327 -9.83 8.94 55.72
N TRP A 328 -9.15 7.98 56.36
CA TRP A 328 -9.67 6.64 56.59
C TRP A 328 -9.18 6.07 57.92
N LEU A 329 -10.04 5.30 58.56
CA LEU A 329 -9.77 4.56 59.79
C LEU A 329 -10.25 3.12 59.59
N VAL A 330 -9.36 2.16 59.83
CA VAL A 330 -9.72 0.74 59.89
C VAL A 330 -9.90 0.40 61.37
N THR A 331 -11.14 0.12 61.76
CA THR A 331 -11.52 -0.42 63.07
C THR A 331 -11.94 -1.88 62.91
N GLU A 332 -11.98 -2.66 63.99
CA GLU A 332 -12.35 -4.09 63.93
C GLU A 332 -13.68 -4.30 63.17
N GLY A 333 -13.61 -4.76 61.92
CA GLY A 333 -14.75 -5.02 61.04
C GLY A 333 -15.29 -3.85 60.19
N GLU A 334 -14.78 -2.62 60.33
CA GLU A 334 -15.28 -1.45 59.59
C GLU A 334 -14.15 -0.60 58.98
N ILE A 335 -14.32 -0.16 57.74
CA ILE A 335 -13.51 0.90 57.12
C ILE A 335 -14.34 2.18 57.13
N ARG A 336 -13.97 3.14 57.97
CA ARG A 336 -14.61 4.46 58.01
C ARG A 336 -13.84 5.43 57.15
N SER A 337 -14.43 5.85 56.03
CA SER A 337 -13.91 6.93 55.20
C SER A 337 -14.52 8.26 55.65
N THR A 338 -13.68 9.25 55.97
CA THR A 338 -14.10 10.61 56.30
C THR A 338 -13.81 11.52 55.10
N SER A 339 -14.79 12.34 54.70
CA SER A 339 -14.54 13.41 53.71
C SER A 339 -14.23 14.72 54.41
N THR A 340 -13.16 15.36 53.97
CA THR A 340 -12.79 16.72 54.39
C THR A 340 -13.50 17.80 53.58
N LEU A 341 -14.15 17.43 52.46
CA LEU A 341 -14.76 18.37 51.53
C LEU A 341 -16.26 18.60 51.78
N VAL A 342 -17.01 17.53 52.07
CA VAL A 342 -18.49 17.56 52.14
C VAL A 342 -18.98 16.92 53.43
N GLU A 343 -20.07 17.44 53.99
CA GLU A 343 -20.81 16.75 55.06
C GLU A 343 -21.44 15.46 54.54
N ILE A 344 -20.95 14.33 55.03
CA ILE A 344 -21.49 13.01 54.69
C ILE A 344 -22.67 12.72 55.62
N GLY A 345 -23.91 12.78 55.11
CA GLY A 345 -25.10 12.41 55.88
C GLY A 345 -26.42 12.42 55.09
N GLY A 346 -27.26 11.40 55.33
CA GLY A 346 -28.63 11.29 54.80
C GLY A 346 -28.77 10.93 53.31
N ILE A 347 -30.02 10.70 52.87
CA ILE A 347 -30.41 10.28 51.51
C ILE A 347 -29.83 11.17 50.39
N ARG A 348 -29.61 12.45 50.68
CA ARG A 348 -29.07 13.44 49.73
C ARG A 348 -27.58 13.23 49.43
N THR A 349 -26.83 12.62 50.34
CA THR A 349 -25.40 12.29 50.17
C THR A 349 -25.25 11.04 49.31
N GLU A 350 -26.09 10.02 49.55
CA GLU A 350 -26.14 8.80 48.75
C GLU A 350 -26.41 9.12 47.27
N LEU A 351 -27.40 9.98 46.99
CA LEU A 351 -27.69 10.44 45.62
C LEU A 351 -26.49 11.14 44.95
N VAL A 352 -25.66 11.86 45.71
CA VAL A 352 -24.46 12.53 45.17
C VAL A 352 -23.37 11.51 44.87
N LEU A 353 -23.15 10.54 45.75
CA LEU A 353 -22.18 9.46 45.52
C LEU A 353 -22.58 8.62 44.30
N VAL A 354 -23.87 8.32 44.15
CA VAL A 354 -24.39 7.64 42.95
C VAL A 354 -24.17 8.51 41.71
N ALA A 355 -24.53 9.80 41.74
CA ALA A 355 -24.33 10.70 40.62
C ALA A 355 -22.85 10.86 40.24
N LEU A 356 -21.93 10.89 41.22
CA LEU A 356 -20.49 10.95 41.00
C LEU A 356 -19.96 9.71 40.29
N ASN A 357 -20.36 8.53 40.77
CA ASN A 357 -19.95 7.26 40.18
C ASN A 357 -20.53 7.12 38.76
N VAL A 358 -21.80 7.46 38.55
CA VAL A 358 -22.42 7.48 37.22
C VAL A 358 -21.68 8.46 36.29
N GLY A 359 -21.37 9.67 36.77
CA GLY A 359 -20.60 10.65 36.01
C GLY A 359 -19.22 10.14 35.62
N ALA A 360 -18.49 9.52 36.56
CA ALA A 360 -17.19 8.91 36.30
C ALA A 360 -17.30 7.79 35.25
N ILE A 361 -18.28 6.89 35.39
CA ILE A 361 -18.54 5.80 34.43
C ILE A 361 -18.83 6.37 33.04
N VAL A 362 -19.68 7.39 32.94
CA VAL A 362 -20.02 8.03 31.66
C VAL A 362 -18.81 8.68 31.02
N VAL A 363 -18.01 9.44 31.79
CA VAL A 363 -16.80 10.09 31.27
C VAL A 363 -15.79 9.06 30.78
N ILE A 364 -15.55 8.00 31.55
CA ILE A 364 -14.67 6.89 31.16
C ILE A 364 -15.18 6.21 29.89
N GLY A 365 -16.48 5.90 29.84
CA GLY A 365 -17.11 5.23 28.70
C GLY A 365 -17.03 6.09 27.43
N LEU A 366 -17.28 7.39 27.52
CA LEU A 366 -17.15 8.32 26.40
C LEU A 366 -15.71 8.43 25.91
N PHE A 367 -14.74 8.53 26.83
CA PHE A 367 -13.32 8.57 26.49
C PHE A 367 -12.85 7.27 25.82
N ALA A 368 -13.18 6.12 26.41
CA ALA A 368 -12.86 4.81 25.87
C ALA A 368 -13.50 4.59 24.48
N ASN A 369 -14.76 4.97 24.29
CA ASN A 369 -15.45 4.90 23.00
C ASN A 369 -14.79 5.83 21.96
N ALA A 370 -14.38 7.05 22.33
CA ALA A 370 -13.68 7.95 21.42
C ALA A 370 -12.33 7.38 20.96
N LEU A 371 -11.57 6.78 21.89
CA LEU A 371 -10.30 6.12 21.59
C LEU A 371 -10.50 4.88 20.70
N ALA A 372 -11.46 4.03 21.04
CA ALA A 372 -11.79 2.82 20.29
C ALA A 372 -12.26 3.13 18.86
N ARG A 373 -13.13 4.13 18.68
CA ARG A 373 -13.58 4.58 17.35
C ARG A 373 -12.42 5.07 16.50
N THR A 374 -11.57 5.94 17.06
CA THR A 374 -10.42 6.49 16.32
C THR A 374 -9.46 5.39 15.88
N ARG A 375 -9.17 4.42 16.75
CA ARG A 375 -8.34 3.26 16.41
C ARG A 375 -8.98 2.37 15.34
N ARG A 376 -10.29 2.10 15.47
CA ARG A 376 -11.05 1.27 14.52
C ARG A 376 -11.13 1.92 13.14
N ASP A 377 -11.39 3.22 13.08
CA ASP A 377 -11.47 3.98 11.83
C ASP A 377 -10.10 3.98 11.13
N ALA A 378 -9.02 4.25 11.86
CA ALA A 378 -7.66 4.19 11.33
C ALA A 378 -7.30 2.80 10.80
N GLN A 379 -7.57 1.75 11.57
CA GLN A 379 -7.32 0.37 11.15
C GLN A 379 -8.13 0.00 9.91
N ARG A 380 -9.42 0.38 9.85
CA ARG A 380 -10.29 0.12 8.71
C ARG A 380 -9.77 0.80 7.45
N THR A 381 -9.32 2.05 7.54
CA THR A 381 -8.74 2.78 6.40
C THR A 381 -7.47 2.09 5.90
N LEU A 382 -6.58 1.66 6.81
CA LEU A 382 -5.37 0.92 6.44
C LEU A 382 -5.69 -0.42 5.75
N GLU A 383 -6.66 -1.17 6.26
CA GLU A 383 -7.09 -2.44 5.65
C GLU A 383 -7.67 -2.22 4.24
N ILE A 384 -8.49 -1.18 4.05
CA ILE A 384 -9.05 -0.82 2.73
C ILE A 384 -7.94 -0.39 1.76
N GLN A 385 -6.99 0.44 2.21
CA GLN A 385 -5.87 0.86 1.38
C GLN A 385 -4.96 -0.31 1.01
N ALA A 386 -4.66 -1.19 1.96
CA ALA A 386 -3.90 -2.41 1.71
C ALA A 386 -4.63 -3.33 0.71
N TRP A 387 -5.95 -3.43 0.80
CA TRP A 387 -6.75 -4.18 -0.16
C TRP A 387 -6.69 -3.57 -1.57
N HIS A 388 -6.86 -2.25 -1.72
CA HIS A 388 -6.69 -1.57 -3.03
C HIS A 388 -5.30 -1.76 -3.62
N LEU A 389 -4.25 -1.63 -2.79
CA LEU A 389 -2.87 -1.83 -3.24
C LEU A 389 -2.63 -3.25 -3.73
N ARG A 390 -3.21 -4.26 -3.07
CA ARG A 390 -3.14 -5.66 -3.53
C ARG A 390 -3.78 -5.88 -4.90
N GLN A 391 -4.82 -5.11 -5.26
CA GLN A 391 -5.44 -5.22 -6.58
C GLN A 391 -4.60 -4.62 -7.70
N LEU A 392 -3.66 -3.71 -7.39
CA LEU A 392 -2.77 -3.10 -8.37
C LEU A 392 -1.54 -3.97 -8.69
N LEU A 393 -1.26 -4.98 -7.87
CA LEU A 393 -0.13 -5.87 -8.10
C LEU A 393 -0.53 -6.98 -9.09
N PRO A 394 0.35 -7.34 -10.04
CA PRO A 394 0.10 -8.47 -10.92
C PRO A 394 -0.06 -9.73 -10.07
N VAL A 395 -1.21 -10.41 -10.23
CA VAL A 395 -1.47 -11.68 -9.58
C VAL A 395 -0.40 -12.65 -10.09
N ALA A 396 0.51 -13.09 -9.20
CA ALA A 396 1.40 -14.19 -9.53
C ALA A 396 0.52 -15.36 -9.97
N PRO A 397 0.74 -15.97 -11.15
CA PRO A 397 -0.06 -17.12 -11.56
C PRO A 397 0.06 -18.16 -10.46
N GLU A 398 -1.09 -18.54 -9.88
CA GLU A 398 -1.16 -19.55 -8.85
C GLU A 398 -0.30 -20.73 -9.30
N THR A 399 0.73 -21.05 -8.53
CA THR A 399 1.39 -22.35 -8.65
C THR A 399 0.30 -23.36 -8.37
N ILE A 400 -0.29 -23.90 -9.43
CA ILE A 400 -1.23 -25.02 -9.37
C ILE A 400 -0.47 -26.13 -8.67
N HIS A 401 -0.67 -26.26 -7.36
CA HIS A 401 -0.27 -27.44 -6.63
C HIS A 401 -1.16 -28.56 -7.18
N SER A 402 -0.58 -29.37 -8.06
CA SER A 402 -1.15 -30.66 -8.42
C SER A 402 -1.30 -31.46 -7.13
N PRO A 403 -2.52 -31.87 -6.74
CA PRO A 403 -2.67 -32.80 -5.64
C PRO A 403 -2.15 -34.15 -6.13
N THR A 404 -1.06 -34.61 -5.54
CA THR A 404 -0.59 -36.01 -5.62
C THR A 404 -1.50 -36.92 -4.83
#